data_AF-A0A964YSQ6-F1
#
_entry.id   AF-A0A964YSQ6-F1
#
_cell.length_a   1.000
_cell.length_b   1.000
_cell.length_c   1.000
_cell.angle_alpha   90.00
_cell.angle_beta   90.00
_cell.angle_gamma   90.00
#
_symmetry.space_group_name_H-M   'P 1'
#
loop_
_entity.id
_entity.type
_entity.pdbx_description
1 polymer ?
#
loop_
_entity_poly.entity_id
_entity_poly.type
_entity_poly.pdbx_seq_one_letter_code
_entity_poly.pdbx_strand_id
1 'polypeptide(L)' 'MAFDKKYQNYGVIKIENGSVRLYESQINYLTLNTSGGTPVAANWAGENVIVTMADGKVRKYTLQQTYTTH' A
#
# COMPACT_ATOMS: atom_id res chain seq x y z
N MET A 1 11.57 -2.36 -10.10
CA MET A 1 12.40 -2.01 -8.94
C MET A 1 11.56 -2.22 -7.70
N ALA A 2 11.97 -3.17 -6.86
CA ALA A 2 11.26 -3.61 -5.66
C ALA A 2 11.38 -2.58 -4.52
N PHE A 3 10.54 -2.73 -3.49
CA PHE A 3 10.70 -2.00 -2.24
C PHE A 3 12.14 -2.19 -1.71
N ASP A 4 12.77 -1.06 -1.35
CA ASP A 4 14.08 -1.03 -0.69
C ASP A 4 14.03 -1.90 0.59
N LYS A 5 15.08 -2.70 0.89
CA LYS A 5 15.05 -3.74 1.96
C LYS A 5 14.65 -3.20 3.34
N LYS A 6 14.86 -1.90 3.59
CA LYS A 6 14.39 -1.20 4.80
C LYS A 6 12.87 -1.21 5.01
N TYR A 7 12.09 -1.46 3.95
CA TYR A 7 10.63 -1.50 4.01
C TYR A 7 10.04 -2.92 4.02
N GLN A 8 10.89 -3.97 3.97
CA GLN A 8 10.43 -5.37 4.13
C GLN A 8 9.95 -5.69 5.55
N ASN A 9 10.22 -4.81 6.53
CA ASN A 9 9.75 -4.96 7.91
C ASN A 9 8.30 -4.49 8.13
N TYR A 10 7.62 -3.95 7.11
CA TYR A 10 6.26 -3.45 7.25
C TYR A 10 5.26 -4.62 7.16
N GLY A 11 5.19 -5.45 8.20
CA GLY A 11 4.41 -6.70 8.16
C GLY A 11 2.89 -6.52 8.13
N VAL A 12 2.37 -5.37 8.57
CA VAL A 12 0.92 -5.16 8.74
C VAL A 12 0.42 -4.08 7.79
N ILE A 13 -0.68 -4.36 7.08
CA ILE A 13 -1.39 -3.39 6.24
C ILE A 13 -2.76 -3.11 6.87
N LYS A 14 -3.14 -1.84 6.92
CA LYS A 14 -4.46 -1.41 7.37
C LYS A 14 -4.99 -0.27 6.51
N ILE A 15 -6.30 -0.24 6.29
CA ILE A 15 -6.96 0.91 5.67
C ILE A 15 -7.58 1.74 6.78
N GLU A 16 -7.16 3.00 6.88
CA GLU A 16 -7.66 3.95 7.87
C GLU A 16 -7.91 5.30 7.22
N ASN A 17 -9.09 5.89 7.48
CA ASN A 17 -9.49 7.19 6.94
C ASN A 17 -9.34 7.30 5.41
N GLY A 18 -9.65 6.22 4.69
CA GLY A 18 -9.54 6.17 3.22
C GLY A 18 -8.10 6.14 2.71
N SER A 19 -7.11 5.84 3.55
CA SER A 19 -5.71 5.68 3.16
C SER A 19 -5.18 4.31 3.57
N VAL A 20 -4.27 3.74 2.77
CA VAL A 20 -3.59 2.50 3.11
C VAL A 20 -2.34 2.83 3.90
N ARG A 21 -2.24 2.27 5.11
CA ARG A 21 -1.07 2.36 5.98
C ARG A 21 -0.39 1.02 6.06
N LEU A 22 0.93 1.03 5.90
CA LEU A 22 1.79 -0.10 6.20
C LEU A 22 2.47 0.19 7.53
N TYR A 23 2.48 -0.75 8.45
CA TYR A 23 3.10 -0.63 9.76
C TYR A 23 4.33 -1.51 9.86
N GLU A 24 5.44 -0.91 10.25
CA GLU A 24 6.65 -1.60 10.73
C GLU A 24 6.58 -1.82 12.24
N SER A 25 6.02 -0.85 12.96
CA SER A 25 5.73 -0.94 14.39
C SER A 25 4.45 -0.18 14.70
N GLN A 26 3.98 -0.21 15.95
CA GLN A 26 2.77 0.50 16.37
C GLN A 26 2.83 2.02 16.11
N ILE A 27 4.03 2.60 16.10
CA ILE A 27 4.27 4.04 15.90
C ILE A 27 4.89 4.36 14.54
N ASN A 28 5.61 3.41 13.93
CA ASN A 28 6.26 3.60 12.63
C ASN A 28 5.39 3.01 11.54
N TYR A 29 4.78 3.89 10.76
CA TYR A 29 3.97 3.52 9.62
C TYR A 29 4.25 4.42 8.42
N LEU A 30 4.01 3.87 7.23
CA LEU A 30 4.05 4.56 5.96
C LEU A 30 2.64 4.60 5.39
N THR A 31 2.28 5.72 4.79
CA THR A 31 0.98 5.87 4.13
C THR A 31 1.20 5.82 2.62
N LEU A 32 0.50 4.91 1.93
CA LEU A 32 0.53 4.88 0.47
C LEU A 32 -0.24 6.06 -0.10
N ASN A 33 0.30 6.62 -1.17
CA ASN A 33 -0.42 7.61 -1.93
C ASN A 33 -1.58 6.95 -2.71
N THR A 34 -2.76 6.98 -2.12
CA THR A 34 -4.01 6.45 -2.68
C THR A 34 -4.88 7.53 -3.33
N SER A 35 -4.31 8.70 -3.61
CA SER A 35 -5.03 9.82 -4.24
C SER A 35 -5.77 9.40 -5.52
N GLY A 36 -6.93 10.02 -5.75
CA GLY A 36 -7.79 9.71 -6.88
C GLY A 36 -8.65 8.46 -6.72
N GLY A 37 -8.97 8.05 -5.49
CA GLY A 37 -9.99 7.03 -5.20
C GLY A 37 -10.00 6.60 -3.73
N THR A 38 -10.98 5.79 -3.35
CA THR A 38 -11.05 5.19 -2.01
C THR A 38 -10.55 3.75 -2.05
N PRO A 39 -9.50 3.38 -1.31
CA PRO A 39 -9.08 1.99 -1.19
C PRO A 39 -10.11 1.18 -0.37
N VAL A 40 -10.48 0.00 -0.87
CA VAL A 40 -11.42 -0.92 -0.20
C VAL A 40 -10.76 -2.17 0.33
N ALA A 41 -9.64 -2.58 -0.28
CA ALA A 41 -8.83 -3.69 0.18
C ALA A 41 -7.36 -3.43 -0.15
N ALA A 42 -6.46 -3.91 0.71
CA ALA A 42 -5.03 -3.83 0.47
C ALA A 42 -4.35 -5.07 1.05
N ASN A 43 -3.51 -5.72 0.24
CA ASN A 43 -2.85 -6.97 0.61
C ASN A 43 -1.40 -6.99 0.12
N TRP A 44 -0.55 -7.68 0.87
CA TRP A 44 0.80 -8.02 0.42
C TRP A 44 0.74 -9.05 -0.71
N ALA A 45 1.53 -8.81 -1.75
CA ALA A 45 1.75 -9.72 -2.87
C ALA A 45 3.26 -9.86 -3.08
N GLY A 46 3.89 -10.68 -2.23
CA GLY A 46 5.34 -10.78 -2.13
C GLY A 46 5.95 -9.44 -1.69
N GLU A 47 6.80 -8.88 -2.53
CA GLU A 47 7.49 -7.60 -2.26
C GLU A 47 6.68 -6.35 -2.62
N ASN A 48 5.41 -6.51 -3.02
CA ASN A 48 4.57 -5.40 -3.48
C ASN A 48 3.28 -5.34 -2.67
N VAL A 49 2.65 -4.17 -2.63
CA VAL A 49 1.29 -4.03 -2.09
C VAL A 49 0.30 -3.87 -3.23
N ILE A 50 -0.73 -4.70 -3.23
CA ILE A 50 -1.86 -4.57 -4.13
C ILE A 50 -2.98 -3.86 -3.38
N VAL A 51 -3.48 -2.77 -3.96
CA VAL A 51 -4.60 -1.99 -3.43
C VAL A 51 -5.75 -2.08 -4.43
N THR A 52 -6.90 -2.54 -3.95
CA THR A 52 -8.16 -2.52 -4.70
C THR A 52 -8.91 -1.26 -4.32
N MET A 53 -9.34 -0.50 -5.32
CA MET A 53 -10.06 0.75 -5.18
C MET A 53 -11.57 0.53 -5.32
N ALA A 54 -12.38 1.43 -4.76
CA ALA A 54 -13.85 1.36 -4.81
C ALA A 54 -14.41 1.44 -6.23
N ASP A 55 -13.66 2.03 -7.17
CA ASP A 55 -14.00 2.09 -8.60
C ASP A 55 -13.68 0.80 -9.36
N GLY A 56 -13.24 -0.25 -8.66
CA GLY A 56 -12.86 -1.54 -9.24
C GLY A 56 -11.44 -1.59 -9.80
N LYS A 57 -10.70 -0.46 -9.82
CA LYS A 57 -9.31 -0.46 -10.28
C LYS A 57 -8.40 -1.15 -9.27
N VAL A 58 -7.36 -1.79 -9.80
CA VAL A 58 -6.31 -2.41 -9.00
C VAL A 58 -5.01 -1.67 -9.22
N ARG A 59 -4.41 -1.21 -8.12
CA ARG A 59 -3.13 -0.49 -8.13
C ARG A 59 -2.07 -1.35 -7.45
N LYS A 60 -0.97 -1.56 -8.15
CA LYS A 60 0.19 -2.27 -7.60
C LYS A 60 1.25 -1.25 -7.19
N TYR A 61 1.51 -1.17 -5.90
CA TYR A 61 2.53 -0.30 -5.31
C TYR A 61 3.83 -1.08 -5.15
N THR A 62 4.89 -0.59 -5.78
CA THR A 62 6.26 -1.08 -5.60
C THR A 62 7.08 -0.15 -4.70
N LEU A 63 6.58 1.07 -4.46
CA LEU A 63 7.11 2.09 -3.56
C LEU A 63 5.94 2.91 -2.99
N GLN A 64 6.16 3.63 -1.89
CA GLN A 64 5.11 4.41 -1.21
C GLN A 64 4.38 5.43 -2.12
N GLN A 65 5.08 6.00 -3.11
CA GLN A 65 4.56 7.04 -4.00
C GLN A 65 4.34 6.55 -5.44
N THR A 66 4.74 5.32 -5.77
CA THR A 66 4.74 4.84 -7.15
C THR A 66 3.89 3.59 -7.26
N TYR A 67 2.87 3.64 -8.12
CA TYR A 67 2.05 2.49 -8.48
C TYR A 67 1.94 2.35 -9.99
N THR A 68 1.79 1.11 -10.44
CA THR A 68 1.33 0.78 -11.79
C THR A 68 -0.14 0.40 -11.73
N THR A 69 -0.91 0.88 -12.70
CA THR A 69 -2.35 0.54 -12.84
C THR A 69 -2.47 -0.51 -13.93
N HIS A 70 -3.26 -1.56 -13.67
CA HIS A 70 -3.66 -2.54 -14.66
C HIS A 70 -5.16 -2.46 -14.90
#